data_AF-A0A0D0ZTG5-F1
#
_entry.id   AF-A0A0D0ZTG5-F1
#
_cell.length_a   1.000
_cell.length_b   1.000
_cell.length_c   1.000
_cell.angle_alpha   90.00
_cell.angle_beta   90.00
_cell.angle_gamma   90.00
#
_symmetry.space_group_name_H-M   'P 1'
#
loop_
_entity.id
_entity.type
_entity.pdbx_description
1 polymer ?
#
loop_
_entity_poly.entity_id
_entity_poly.type
_entity_poly.pdbx_seq_one_letter_code
_entity_poly.pdbx_strand_id
1 'polypeptide(L)' 'MANIKDYQVFFTVMEGDKFVPSNICCDMTSRIAGAVRFDYLDDAKDFCKNLNSERDFKIVRVKYELNEIEK' A
#
# COMPACT_ATOMS: atom_id res chain seq x y z
N MET A 1 14.40 10.62 -27.92
CA MET A 1 13.26 10.89 -27.01
C MET A 1 13.53 10.11 -25.73
N ALA A 2 13.77 10.80 -24.62
CA ALA A 2 14.01 10.13 -23.34
C ALA A 2 12.69 9.52 -22.86
N ASN A 3 12.66 8.20 -22.68
CA ASN A 3 11.57 7.49 -22.02
C ASN A 3 11.65 7.84 -20.53
N ILE A 4 11.06 8.96 -20.13
CA ILE A 4 10.87 9.29 -18.72
C ILE A 4 9.81 8.30 -18.22
N LYS A 5 10.25 7.25 -17.54
CA LYS A 5 9.35 6.39 -16.78
C LYS A 5 8.88 7.21 -15.58
N ASP A 6 7.67 7.74 -15.67
CA ASP A 6 7.01 8.36 -14.52
C ASP A 6 6.62 7.26 -13.53
N TYR A 7 7.50 7.02 -12.56
CA TYR A 7 7.20 6.13 -11.45
C TYR A 7 6.23 6.84 -10.52
N GLN A 8 5.06 6.24 -10.35
CA GLN A 8 4.13 6.66 -9.33
C GLN A 8 4.43 5.92 -8.02
N VAL A 9 4.08 6.56 -6.91
CA VAL A 9 4.37 6.06 -5.56
C VAL A 9 3.10 6.15 -4.73
N PHE A 10 2.84 5.11 -3.95
CA PHE A 10 1.90 5.17 -2.84
C PHE A 10 2.50 4.48 -1.61
N PHE A 11 1.88 4.70 -0.47
CA PHE A 11 2.19 4.05 0.79
C PHE A 11 1.05 3.10 1.17
N THR A 12 1.40 2.02 1.84
CA THR A 12 0.44 1.03 2.36
C THR A 12 0.95 0.49 3.69
N VAL A 13 0.15 -0.33 4.36
CA VAL A 13 0.52 -0.99 5.62
C VAL A 13 0.47 -2.49 5.41
N MET A 14 1.49 -3.18 5.94
CA MET A 14 1.56 -4.63 5.98
C MET A 14 1.64 -5.11 7.42
N GLU A 15 1.15 -6.31 7.67
CA GLU A 15 1.42 -7.08 8.88
C GLU A 15 2.16 -8.35 8.47
N GLY A 16 3.40 -8.51 8.93
CA GLY A 16 4.28 -9.55 8.40
C GLY A 16 4.40 -9.45 6.87
N ASP A 17 3.95 -10.47 6.15
CA ASP A 17 4.01 -10.54 4.67
C ASP A 17 2.67 -10.28 3.97
N LYS A 18 1.64 -9.85 4.71
CA LYS A 18 0.32 -9.57 4.14
C LYS A 18 -0.02 -8.08 4.21
N PHE A 19 -0.78 -7.60 3.24
CA PHE A 19 -1.32 -6.24 3.21
C PHE A 19 -2.54 -6.12 4.10
N VAL A 20 -2.62 -4.97 4.77
CA VAL A 20 -3.86 -4.52 5.41
C VAL A 20 -4.86 -4.15 4.32
N PRO A 21 -6.04 -4.78 4.26
CA PRO A 21 -7.03 -4.47 3.24
C PRO A 21 -7.63 -3.07 3.45
N SER A 22 -8.08 -2.44 2.35
CA SER A 22 -8.80 -1.17 2.40
C SER A 22 -10.17 -1.30 3.07
N ASN A 23 -10.74 -2.51 3.06
CA ASN A 23 -11.94 -2.84 3.81
C ASN A 23 -11.56 -3.47 5.15
N ILE A 24 -11.84 -2.75 6.23
CA ILE A 24 -11.52 -3.13 7.62
C ILE A 24 -12.25 -4.43 8.03
N CYS A 25 -13.35 -4.79 7.37
CA CYS A 25 -14.10 -6.02 7.65
C CYS A 25 -13.55 -7.26 6.92
N CYS A 26 -12.40 -7.17 6.26
CA CYS A 26 -11.78 -8.28 5.54
C CYS A 26 -10.47 -8.74 6.20
N ASP A 27 -10.14 -10.01 6.03
CA ASP A 27 -8.86 -10.57 6.46
C ASP A 27 -7.69 -9.98 5.66
N MET A 28 -6.49 -10.02 6.27
CA MET A 28 -5.23 -9.64 5.64
C MET A 28 -5.04 -10.37 4.31
N THR A 29 -4.58 -9.64 3.29
CA THR A 29 -4.54 -10.13 1.90
C THR A 29 -3.14 -10.09 1.31
N SER A 30 -2.81 -11.02 0.42
CA SER A 30 -1.59 -10.95 -0.40
C SER A 30 -1.78 -10.08 -1.66
N ARG A 31 -3.01 -9.63 -1.95
CA ARG A 31 -3.33 -8.86 -3.16
C ARG A 31 -3.12 -7.36 -2.94
N ILE A 32 -2.16 -6.77 -3.63
CA ILE A 32 -1.91 -5.31 -3.61
C ILE A 32 -3.10 -4.47 -4.09
N ALA A 33 -3.99 -5.05 -4.90
CA ALA A 33 -5.23 -4.40 -5.34
C ALA A 33 -6.24 -4.21 -4.21
N GLY A 34 -6.19 -5.07 -3.18
CA GLY A 34 -7.06 -4.98 -2.02
C GLY A 34 -6.46 -4.20 -0.86
N ALA A 35 -5.18 -3.80 -0.95
CA ALA A 35 -4.47 -3.10 0.11
C ALA A 35 -5.00 -1.67 0.31
N VAL A 36 -4.98 -1.19 1.56
CA VAL A 36 -5.18 0.23 1.85
C VAL A 36 -4.07 1.05 1.20
N ARG A 37 -4.40 2.16 0.55
CA ARG A 37 -3.44 3.01 -0.16
C ARG A 37 -3.52 4.42 0.37
N PHE A 38 -2.34 5.03 0.50
CA PHE A 38 -2.16 6.41 0.92
C PHE A 38 -1.23 7.10 -0.07
N ASP A 39 -1.58 8.30 -0.50
CA ASP A 39 -0.72 9.11 -1.37
C ASP A 39 0.42 9.76 -0.58
N TYR A 40 0.19 10.03 0.71
CA TYR A 40 1.14 10.67 1.60
C TYR A 40 1.57 9.75 2.74
N LEU A 41 2.84 9.89 3.14
CA LEU A 41 3.42 9.10 4.23
C LEU A 41 2.76 9.40 5.58
N ASP A 42 2.38 10.65 5.82
CA ASP A 42 1.84 11.05 7.13
C ASP A 42 0.43 10.47 7.35
N ASP A 43 -0.40 10.36 6.31
CA ASP A 43 -1.69 9.65 6.38
C ASP A 43 -1.50 8.17 6.74
N ALA A 44 -0.48 7.52 6.17
CA ALA A 44 -0.15 6.13 6.49
C ALA A 44 0.34 5.97 7.94
N LYS A 45 1.10 6.93 8.46
CA LYS A 45 1.51 6.95 9.88
C LYS A 45 0.32 7.13 10.80
N ASP A 46 -0.57 8.07 10.47
CA ASP A 46 -1.74 8.35 11.29
C ASP A 46 -2.71 7.16 11.30
N PHE A 47 -2.89 6.48 10.16
CA PHE A 47 -3.58 5.19 10.12
C PHE A 47 -2.92 4.16 11.03
N CYS A 48 -1.59 3.99 10.92
CA CYS A 48 -0.85 3.00 11.69
C CYS A 48 -0.89 3.23 13.21
N LYS A 49 -0.94 4.49 13.67
CA LYS A 49 -1.10 4.85 15.10
C LYS A 49 -2.42 4.35 15.69
N ASN A 50 -3.46 4.22 14.86
CA ASN A 50 -4.78 3.75 15.28
C ASN A 50 -4.92 2.22 15.24
N LEU A 51 -3.92 1.51 14.70
CA LEU A 51 -3.91 0.05 14.69
C LEU A 51 -3.44 -0.49 16.05
N ASN A 52 -3.93 -1.66 16.43
CA ASN A 52 -3.56 -2.30 17.69
C ASN A 52 -2.02 -2.52 17.75
N SER A 53 -1.39 -1.97 18.78
CA SER A 53 0.07 -1.98 18.97
C SER A 53 0.68 -3.34 19.30
N GLU A 54 -0.13 -4.37 19.55
CA GLU A 54 0.35 -5.75 19.77
C GLU A 54 0.73 -6.49 18.49
N ARG A 55 0.35 -5.95 17.32
CA ARG A 55 0.60 -6.56 16.01
C ARG A 55 1.75 -5.85 15.29
N ASP A 56 2.53 -6.61 14.54
CA ASP A 56 3.73 -6.12 13.85
C ASP A 56 3.38 -5.44 12.51
N PHE A 57 2.82 -4.23 12.61
CA PHE A 57 2.47 -3.41 11.46
C PHE A 57 3.68 -2.61 10.94
N LYS A 58 3.89 -2.64 9.63
CA LYS A 58 4.92 -1.88 8.93
C LYS A 58 4.34 -1.04 7.79
N ILE A 59 4.78 0.20 7.69
CA ILE A 59 4.45 1.07 6.55
C ILE A 59 5.41 0.75 5.41
N VAL A 60 4.88 0.52 4.20
CA VAL A 60 5.66 0.17 3.02
C VAL A 60 5.41 1.19 1.92
N ARG A 61 6.49 1.65 1.28
CA ARG A 61 6.45 2.50 0.09
C ARG A 61 6.47 1.63 -1.16
N VAL A 62 5.44 1.73 -1.99
CA VAL A 62 5.33 0.99 -3.25
C VAL A 62 5.64 1.94 -4.41
N LYS A 63 6.60 1.55 -5.25
CA LYS A 63 6.90 2.21 -6.53
C LYS A 63 6.32 1.37 -7.65
N TYR A 64 5.62 1.97 -8.59
CA TYR A 64 4.99 1.25 -9.69
C TYR A 64 5.06 2.02 -11.00
N GLU A 65 4.94 1.28 -12.10
CA GLU A 65 4.82 1.79 -13.46
C GLU A 65 3.45 1.38 -14.01
N LEU A 66 2.79 2.29 -14.70
CA LEU A 66 1.56 1.99 -15.43
C LEU A 66 1.92 1.57 -16.85
N ASN A 67 1.50 0.37 -17.23
CA ASN A 67 1.65 -0.15 -18.59
C ASN A 67 0.26 -0.54 -19.10
N GLU A 68 -0.12 -0.02 -20.27
CA GLU A 68 -1.33 -0.44 -20.95
C GLU A 68 -1.11 -1.82 -21.58
N ILE A 69 -2.04 -2.73 -21.36
CA ILE A 69 -2.02 -4.09 -21.92
C ILE A 69 -3.21 -4.20 -22.88
N GLU A 70 -2.97 -4.66 -24.11
CA GLU A 70 -4.05 -4.92 -25.08
C GLU A 70 -5.04 -5.95 -24.51
N LYS A 71 -6.34 -5.72 -24.77
CA LYS A 71 -7.43 -6.56 -24.27
C LYS A 71 -7.71 -7.75 -25.16
#